data_AF-B0BDX1-F1
#
_entry.id   AF-B0BDX1-F1
#
_cell.length_a   1.000
_cell.length_b   1.000
_cell.length_c   1.000
_cell.angle_alpha   90.00
_cell.angle_beta   90.00
_cell.angle_gamma   90.00
#
_symmetry.space_group_name_H-M   'P 1'
#
loop_
_entity.id
_entity.type
_entity.pdbx_description
1 polymer ?
#
loop_
_entity_poly.entity_id
_entity_poly.type
_entity_poly.pdbx_seq_one_letter_code
_entity_poly.pdbx_strand_id
1 'polypeptide(L)' 'LYGTSCCFIEFASLIGSRFDFDRYGLVPRSSPRQADLILTAGTVTMKMAPSLVRLYEQMPE' A
#
# COMPACT_ATOMS: atom_id res chain seq x y z
N LEU A 1 -2.02 2.42 2.70
CA LEU A 1 -2.84 2.54 1.49
C LEU A 1 -2.00 3.31 0.48
N TYR A 2 -1.42 2.61 -0.47
CA TYR A 2 -0.45 3.16 -1.42
C TYR A 2 -0.67 2.49 -2.79
N GLY A 3 -0.54 3.27 -3.86
CA GLY A 3 -0.67 2.79 -5.23
C GLY A 3 -0.27 3.88 -6.23
N THR A 4 0.40 3.47 -7.31
CA THR A 4 0.97 4.43 -8.29
C THR A 4 0.43 4.25 -9.69
N SER A 5 -0.13 3.08 -10.03
CA SER A 5 -0.56 2.75 -11.39
C SER A 5 -1.69 1.72 -11.37
N CYS A 6 -1.87 0.98 -12.48
CA CYS A 6 -2.97 0.04 -12.68
C CYS A 6 -3.13 -1.01 -11.58
N CYS A 7 -2.04 -1.53 -11.00
CA CYS A 7 -2.13 -2.55 -9.96
C CYS A 7 -2.85 -2.11 -8.68
N PHE A 8 -3.07 -0.80 -8.50
CA PHE A 8 -3.87 -0.32 -7.37
C PHE A 8 -5.34 -0.72 -7.46
N ILE A 9 -5.94 -0.82 -8.65
CA ILE A 9 -7.35 -1.25 -8.76
C ILE A 9 -7.51 -2.73 -8.41
N GLU A 10 -6.50 -3.54 -8.73
CA GLU A 10 -6.43 -4.95 -8.37
C GLU A 10 -6.33 -5.08 -6.84
N PHE A 11 -5.46 -4.26 -6.22
CA PHE A 11 -5.38 -4.17 -4.77
C PHE A 11 -6.69 -3.66 -4.14
N ALA A 12 -7.34 -2.65 -4.71
CA ALA A 12 -8.61 -2.13 -4.21
C ALA A 12 -9.74 -3.18 -4.29
N SER A 13 -9.68 -4.09 -5.26
CA SER A 13 -10.62 -5.22 -5.34
C SER A 13 -10.47 -6.19 -4.17
N LEU A 14 -9.27 -6.30 -3.58
CA LEU A 14 -9.01 -7.05 -2.34
C LEU A 14 -9.55 -6.36 -1.09
N ILE A 15 -9.91 -5.07 -1.15
CA ILE A 15 -10.57 -4.36 -0.03
C ILE A 15 -12.10 -4.53 -0.13
N GLY A 16 -12.61 -5.01 -1.26
CA GLY A 16 -14.03 -5.20 -1.51
C GLY A 16 -14.61 -6.45 -0.84
N SER A 17 -15.92 -6.64 -0.99
CA SER A 17 -16.64 -7.76 -0.37
C SER A 17 -16.33 -9.13 -0.98
N ARG A 18 -15.91 -9.18 -2.25
CA ARG A 18 -15.65 -10.44 -2.96
C ARG A 18 -14.38 -11.12 -2.50
N PHE A 19 -13.34 -10.32 -2.26
CA PHE A 19 -12.05 -10.77 -1.76
C PHE A 19 -11.80 -9.94 -0.51
N ASP A 20 -12.05 -10.51 0.66
CA ASP A 20 -12.05 -9.78 1.92
C ASP A 20 -10.63 -9.70 2.52
N PHE A 21 -10.01 -8.52 2.47
CA PHE A 21 -8.70 -8.26 3.08
C PHE A 21 -8.71 -8.45 4.60
N ASP A 22 -9.80 -8.03 5.25
CA ASP A 22 -9.92 -8.01 6.71
C ASP A 22 -10.01 -9.42 7.28
N ARG A 23 -10.45 -10.39 6.45
CA ARG A 23 -10.44 -11.82 6.79
C ARG A 23 -9.06 -12.34 7.21
N TYR A 24 -7.99 -11.74 6.69
CA TYR A 24 -6.61 -12.11 7.04
C TYR A 24 -6.01 -11.19 8.12
N GLY A 25 -6.82 -10.33 8.75
CA GLY A 25 -6.36 -9.34 9.71
C GLY A 25 -5.62 -8.16 9.08
N LEU A 26 -5.70 -8.00 7.76
CA LEU A 26 -5.04 -6.92 7.04
C LEU A 26 -5.98 -5.72 6.93
N VAL A 27 -5.69 -4.66 7.69
CA VAL A 27 -6.48 -3.43 7.67
C VAL A 27 -5.70 -2.32 6.95
N PRO A 28 -6.19 -1.78 5.83
CA PRO A 28 -5.47 -0.76 5.09
C PRO A 28 -5.40 0.56 5.90
N ARG A 29 -4.18 0.96 6.29
CA ARG A 29 -3.92 2.24 6.98
C ARG A 29 -3.45 3.30 5.99
N SER A 30 -3.96 4.52 6.05
CA SER A 30 -3.56 5.62 5.16
C SER A 30 -2.24 6.31 5.56
N SER A 31 -1.79 6.09 6.80
CA SER A 31 -0.55 6.65 7.33
C SER A 31 0.55 5.58 7.41
N PRO A 32 1.78 5.85 6.93
CA PRO A 32 2.90 4.91 7.05
C PRO A 32 3.27 4.64 8.52
N ARG A 33 3.08 5.61 9.42
CA ARG A 33 3.38 5.45 10.86
C ARG A 33 2.49 4.45 11.59
N GLN A 34 1.36 4.08 10.97
CA GLN A 34 0.40 3.12 11.53
C GLN A 34 0.42 1.79 10.77
N ALA A 35 1.21 1.68 9.71
CA ALA A 35 1.27 0.51 8.86
C ALA A 35 2.61 -0.21 9.08
N ASP A 36 2.55 -1.52 9.21
CA ASP A 36 3.68 -2.45 9.27
C ASP A 36 3.99 -3.07 7.90
N LEU A 37 3.02 -3.06 6.99
CA LEU A 37 3.16 -3.53 5.61
C LEU A 37 2.93 -2.41 4.58
N ILE A 38 3.85 -2.33 3.60
CA ILE A 38 3.69 -1.52 2.39
C ILE A 38 3.66 -2.40 1.14
N LEU A 39 2.60 -2.26 0.34
CA LEU A 39 2.46 -2.93 -0.95
C LEU A 39 2.72 -1.93 -2.08
N THR A 40 3.76 -2.14 -2.88
CA THR A 40 4.08 -1.31 -4.04
C THR A 40 3.21 -1.68 -5.24
N ALA A 41 1.94 -1.25 -5.19
CA ALA A 41 0.94 -1.54 -6.20
C ALA A 41 1.04 -0.60 -7.42
N GLY A 42 2.03 -0.85 -8.27
CA GLY A 42 2.20 -0.17 -9.57
C GLY A 42 3.64 0.21 -9.87
N THR A 43 3.85 0.83 -11.03
CA THR A 43 5.19 1.20 -11.51
C THR A 43 5.77 2.34 -10.67
N VAL A 44 7.05 2.27 -10.34
CA VAL A 44 7.78 3.33 -9.61
C VAL A 44 8.67 4.07 -10.61
N THR A 45 8.35 5.34 -10.87
CA THR A 45 9.18 6.20 -11.73
C THR A 45 10.33 6.81 -10.93
N MET A 46 11.36 7.32 -11.62
CA MET A 46 12.49 8.01 -10.98
C MET A 46 12.05 9.16 -10.06
N LYS A 47 10.96 9.87 -10.42
CA LYS A 47 10.38 10.92 -9.58
C LYS A 47 9.75 10.38 -8.30
N MET A 48 9.17 9.17 -8.34
CA MET A 48 8.47 8.56 -7.22
C MET A 48 9.41 7.76 -6.29
N ALA A 49 10.54 7.27 -6.80
CA ALA A 49 11.52 6.50 -6.05
C ALA A 49 11.92 7.12 -4.69
N PRO A 50 12.34 8.40 -4.60
CA PRO A 50 12.73 8.98 -3.30
C PRO A 50 11.55 9.09 -2.33
N SER A 51 10.34 9.33 -2.84
CA SER A 51 9.13 9.39 -2.01
C SER A 51 8.76 8.03 -1.44
N LEU A 52 8.95 6.95 -2.20
CA LEU A 52 8.70 5.59 -1.73
C LEU A 52 9.68 5.19 -0.61
N VAL A 53 10.98 5.49 -0.78
CA VAL A 53 11.98 5.26 0.26
C VAL A 53 11.62 6.01 1.53
N ARG A 54 11.26 7.29 1.43
CA ARG A 54 10.81 8.08 2.58
C ARG A 54 9.56 7.50 3.27
N LEU A 55 8.60 6.95 2.52
CA LEU A 55 7.42 6.32 3.12
C LEU A 55 7.81 5.07 3.92
N TYR A 56 8.72 4.27 3.39
CA TYR A 56 9.24 3.07 4.07
C TYR A 56 10.02 3.44 5.35
N GLU A 57 10.90 4.43 5.29
CA GLU A 57 11.64 4.94 6.46
C GLU A 57 10.74 5.53 7.57
N GLN A 58 9.50 5.88 7.25
CA GLN A 58 8.53 6.40 8.23
C GLN A 58 7.68 5.31 8.90
N MET A 59 7.83 4.05 8.51
CA MET A 59 7.12 2.92 9.11
C MET A 59 7.77 2.53 10.45
N PRO A 60 6.97 2.10 11.45
CA PRO A 60 7.49 1.50 12.67
C PRO A 60 8.22 0.18 12.37
N GLU A 61 9.27 -0.08 13.16
CA GLU A 61 10.00 -1.35 13.18
C GLU A 61 9.30 -2.43 14.03
#